data_AF-A0A4Y2VSX9-F1
#
_entry.id   AF-A0A4Y2VSX9-F1
#
_cell.length_a   1.000
_cell.length_b   1.000
_cell.length_c   1.000
_cell.angle_alpha   90.00
_cell.angle_beta   90.00
_cell.angle_gamma   90.00
#
_symmetry.space_group_name_H-M   'P 1'
#
loop_
_entity.id
_entity.type
_entity.pdbx_description
1 polymer ?
#
loop_
_entity_poly.entity_id
_entity_poly.type
_entity_poly.pdbx_seq_one_letter_code
_entity_poly.pdbx_strand_id
1 'polypeptide(L)'
;VLYRCIPCPPGHYLKDSESLECLPCPYNTYLWKAMPQGSESCRSCGPGLRSEDGQRCYSDCRVYLIDGTFFDLSTLPPYMEVKGSPLFTASGTQYFHVFNITLCGQNGKSTAVCRNNVTYHSLDPQTEEMVNSFVCRATIVPSQNGDGRESLVTQSVSIGDTLVGITTKHKLGDIEVVDEFVQ
;
A
#
# COMPACT_ATOMS: atom_id res chain seq x y z
N VAL A 1 22.52 -29.19 -19.87
CA VAL A 1 21.80 -27.91 -20.10
C VAL A 1 20.86 -27.70 -18.95
N LEU A 2 21.14 -26.75 -18.06
CA LEU A 2 20.27 -26.44 -16.92
C LEU A 2 19.08 -25.64 -17.48
N TYR A 3 17.93 -26.27 -17.69
CA TYR A 3 16.71 -25.56 -18.09
C TYR A 3 16.25 -24.72 -16.90
N ARG A 4 16.65 -23.44 -16.87
CA ARG A 4 16.02 -22.46 -16.00
C ARG A 4 14.60 -22.25 -16.50
N CYS A 5 13.61 -22.50 -15.64
CA CYS A 5 12.23 -22.12 -15.92
C CYS A 5 12.18 -20.60 -16.04
N ILE A 6 11.76 -20.10 -17.21
CA ILE A 6 11.57 -18.67 -17.43
C ILE A 6 10.19 -18.32 -16.86
N PRO A 7 10.10 -17.50 -15.80
CA PRO A 7 8.80 -17.12 -15.25
C PRO A 7 8.05 -16.24 -16.25
N CYS A 8 6.71 -16.33 -16.23
CA CYS A 8 5.86 -15.41 -16.98
C CYS A 8 6.10 -13.95 -16.53
N PRO A 9 5.87 -12.97 -17.43
CA PRO A 9 5.91 -11.57 -17.03
C PRO A 9 4.90 -11.27 -15.92
N PRO A 10 5.12 -10.22 -15.11
CA PRO A 10 4.19 -9.84 -14.07
C PRO A 10 2.76 -9.67 -14.60
N GLY A 11 1.78 -10.11 -13.82
CA GLY A 11 0.37 -10.08 -14.20
C GLY A 11 -0.08 -11.12 -15.23
N HIS A 12 0.81 -12.05 -15.62
CA HIS A 12 0.49 -13.14 -16.54
C HIS A 12 0.61 -14.52 -15.87
N TYR A 13 -0.35 -15.40 -16.18
CA TYR A 13 -0.34 -16.80 -15.76
C TYR A 13 0.05 -17.71 -16.92
N LEU A 14 0.59 -18.89 -16.59
CA LEU A 14 0.86 -19.93 -17.58
C LEU A 14 -0.46 -20.64 -17.91
N LYS A 15 -0.82 -20.71 -19.19
CA LYS A 15 -2.11 -21.30 -19.62
C LYS A 15 -2.30 -22.72 -19.09
N ASP A 16 -1.35 -23.61 -19.39
CA ASP A 16 -1.31 -25.01 -18.95
C ASP A 16 0.13 -25.44 -18.65
N SER A 17 0.35 -26.48 -17.82
CA SER A 17 1.68 -26.99 -17.47
C SER A 17 2.49 -27.54 -18.65
N GLU A 18 1.82 -27.94 -19.73
CA GLU A 18 2.43 -28.44 -20.96
C GLU A 18 2.67 -27.33 -21.99
N SER A 19 2.04 -26.17 -21.80
CA SER A 19 2.22 -24.99 -22.65
C SER A 19 3.30 -24.08 -22.07
N LEU A 20 4.03 -23.37 -22.93
CA LEU A 20 4.90 -22.26 -22.53
C LEU A 20 4.23 -20.89 -22.80
N GLU A 21 2.90 -20.90 -22.94
CA GLU A 21 2.11 -19.72 -23.29
C GLU A 21 1.70 -18.96 -22.02
N CYS A 22 2.13 -17.70 -21.89
CA CYS A 22 1.74 -16.81 -20.80
C CYS A 22 0.59 -15.92 -21.24
N LEU A 23 -0.53 -15.97 -20.50
CA LEU A 23 -1.71 -15.17 -20.76
C LEU A 23 -1.88 -14.10 -19.68
N PRO A 24 -2.31 -12.87 -20.03
CA PRO A 24 -2.57 -11.84 -19.04
C PRO A 24 -3.76 -12.21 -18.16
N CYS A 25 -3.72 -11.77 -16.90
CA CYS A 25 -4.90 -11.83 -16.06
C CYS A 25 -6.05 -11.01 -16.67
N PRO A 26 -7.30 -11.51 -16.59
CA PRO A 26 -8.48 -10.76 -17.02
C PRO A 26 -8.59 -9.38 -16.34
N TYR A 27 -9.31 -8.47 -16.97
CA TYR A 27 -9.55 -7.13 -16.42
C TYR A 27 -10.11 -7.18 -14.99
N ASN A 28 -9.66 -6.27 -14.12
CA ASN A 28 -10.01 -6.22 -12.69
C ASN A 28 -9.66 -7.49 -11.89
N THR A 29 -8.65 -8.23 -12.34
CA THR A 29 -8.09 -9.34 -11.57
C THR A 29 -6.58 -9.14 -11.38
N TYR A 30 -6.01 -9.81 -10.40
CA TYR A 30 -4.56 -9.79 -10.14
C TYR A 30 -4.04 -11.19 -9.83
N LEU A 31 -2.78 -11.44 -10.17
CA LEU A 31 -2.10 -12.67 -9.79
C LEU A 31 -1.92 -12.73 -8.28
N TRP A 32 -2.47 -13.78 -7.66
CA TRP A 32 -2.34 -13.98 -6.22
C TRP A 32 -1.44 -15.18 -5.86
N LYS A 33 -1.25 -16.12 -6.79
CA LYS A 33 -0.41 -17.33 -6.60
C LYS A 33 1.02 -17.10 -7.09
N ALA A 34 1.98 -17.62 -6.34
CA ALA A 34 3.40 -17.59 -6.71
C ALA A 34 3.73 -18.48 -7.94
N MET A 35 2.96 -19.55 -8.16
CA MET A 35 3.10 -20.43 -9.33
C MET A 35 1.79 -20.41 -10.13
N PRO A 36 1.60 -19.40 -10.98
CA PRO A 36 0.30 -19.13 -11.60
C PRO A 36 0.10 -20.03 -12.83
N GLN A 37 -0.67 -21.09 -12.65
CA GLN A 37 -1.13 -21.99 -13.71
C GLN A 37 -2.64 -21.85 -13.86
N GLY A 38 -3.13 -21.77 -15.09
CA GLY A 38 -4.54 -21.60 -15.39
C GLY A 38 -5.11 -20.25 -14.96
N SER A 39 -6.30 -19.96 -15.49
CA SER A 39 -7.00 -18.70 -15.22
C SER A 39 -7.42 -18.53 -13.75
N GLU A 40 -7.53 -19.62 -12.98
CA GLU A 40 -7.81 -19.60 -11.55
C GLU A 40 -6.68 -19.01 -10.68
N SER A 41 -5.52 -18.72 -11.30
CA SER A 41 -4.42 -18.03 -10.64
C SER A 41 -4.65 -16.52 -10.51
N CYS A 42 -5.63 -15.98 -11.23
CA CYS A 42 -6.07 -14.59 -11.12
C CYS A 42 -7.25 -14.47 -10.15
N ARG A 43 -7.17 -13.54 -9.20
CA ARG A 43 -8.24 -13.22 -8.26
C ARG A 43 -8.84 -11.86 -8.57
N SER A 44 -10.15 -11.72 -8.48
CA SER A 44 -10.81 -10.42 -8.66
C SER A 44 -10.40 -9.42 -7.58
N CYS A 45 -10.27 -8.16 -7.98
CA CYS A 45 -10.10 -7.05 -7.03
C CYS A 45 -11.34 -6.89 -6.14
N GLY A 46 -11.12 -6.39 -4.94
CA GLY A 46 -12.20 -6.08 -4.01
C GLY A 46 -13.09 -4.92 -4.51
N PRO A 47 -14.20 -4.65 -3.80
CA PRO A 47 -15.14 -3.60 -4.18
C PRO A 47 -14.44 -2.25 -4.29
N GLY A 48 -14.81 -1.43 -5.28
CA GLY A 48 -14.25 -0.09 -5.46
C GLY A 48 -12.79 -0.04 -5.94
N LEU A 49 -12.18 -1.19 -6.23
CA LEU A 49 -10.82 -1.30 -6.74
C LEU A 49 -10.79 -1.82 -8.17
N ARG A 50 -9.68 -1.57 -8.85
CA ARG A 50 -9.44 -1.99 -10.23
C ARG A 50 -8.00 -2.47 -10.43
N SER A 51 -7.79 -3.24 -11.49
CA SER A 51 -6.46 -3.64 -11.95
C SER A 51 -6.44 -3.69 -13.48
N GLU A 52 -5.51 -2.95 -14.06
CA GLU A 52 -5.28 -2.89 -15.51
C GLU A 52 -4.13 -3.81 -15.94
N ASP A 53 -3.17 -4.06 -15.04
CA ASP A 53 -1.91 -4.76 -15.35
C ASP A 53 -1.87 -6.20 -14.82
N GLY A 54 -2.92 -6.65 -14.13
CA GLY A 54 -2.97 -8.00 -13.57
C GLY A 54 -2.06 -8.22 -12.36
N GLN A 55 -1.41 -7.18 -11.84
CA GLN A 55 -0.41 -7.34 -10.77
C GLN A 55 -0.96 -6.97 -9.41
N ARG A 56 -1.63 -5.82 -9.32
CA ARG A 56 -2.11 -5.26 -8.05
C ARG A 56 -3.45 -4.57 -8.24
N CYS A 57 -4.25 -4.60 -7.20
CA CYS A 57 -5.46 -3.79 -7.11
C CYS A 57 -5.13 -2.41 -6.55
N TYR A 58 -5.71 -1.38 -7.15
CA TYR A 58 -5.56 0.00 -6.71
C TYR A 58 -6.87 0.77 -6.96
N SER A 59 -6.95 1.98 -6.43
CA SER A 59 -7.96 2.97 -6.80
C SER A 59 -7.24 4.19 -7.37
N ASP A 60 -7.73 4.72 -8.49
CA ASP A 60 -7.26 5.98 -9.10
C ASP A 60 -7.99 7.20 -8.56
N CYS A 61 -8.46 7.13 -7.32
CA CYS A 61 -9.41 8.06 -6.71
C CYS A 61 -10.81 8.10 -7.34
N ARG A 62 -11.10 7.30 -8.38
CA ARG A 62 -12.42 7.25 -9.00
C ARG A 62 -13.06 5.91 -8.67
N VAL A 63 -13.83 5.91 -7.58
CA VAL A 63 -14.37 4.69 -6.99
C VAL A 63 -15.77 4.43 -7.52
N TYR A 64 -15.95 3.27 -8.14
CA TYR A 64 -17.25 2.78 -8.59
C TYR A 64 -17.68 1.62 -7.69
N LEU A 65 -18.78 1.78 -6.98
CA LEU A 65 -19.34 0.74 -6.13
C LEU A 65 -20.33 -0.14 -6.93
N ILE A 66 -20.56 -1.34 -6.40
CA ILE A 66 -21.42 -2.36 -7.03
C ILE A 66 -22.89 -1.90 -7.11
N ASP A 67 -23.31 -1.01 -6.22
CA ASP A 67 -24.65 -0.41 -6.21
C ASP A 67 -24.86 0.70 -7.26
N GLY A 68 -23.83 0.98 -8.07
CA GLY A 68 -23.84 2.04 -9.09
C GLY A 68 -23.43 3.42 -8.57
N THR A 69 -23.11 3.54 -7.29
CA THR A 69 -22.63 4.80 -6.70
C THR A 69 -21.21 5.11 -7.17
N PHE A 70 -20.98 6.36 -7.55
CA PHE A 70 -19.67 6.88 -7.95
C PHE A 70 -19.15 7.90 -6.94
N PHE A 71 -17.90 7.73 -6.50
CA PHE A 71 -17.20 8.70 -5.66
C PHE A 71 -15.96 9.21 -6.38
N ASP A 72 -15.88 10.54 -6.52
CA ASP A 72 -14.67 11.22 -7.01
C ASP A 72 -13.86 11.73 -5.82
N LEU A 73 -12.79 11.01 -5.50
CA LEU A 73 -11.84 11.31 -4.44
C LEU A 73 -10.63 12.09 -4.95
N SER A 74 -10.61 12.54 -6.22
CA SER A 74 -9.45 13.24 -6.80
C SER A 74 -9.15 14.59 -6.14
N THR A 75 -10.09 15.11 -5.37
CA THR A 75 -9.94 16.33 -4.56
C THR A 75 -9.18 16.11 -3.25
N LEU A 76 -8.98 14.84 -2.86
CA LEU A 76 -8.17 14.52 -1.69
C LEU A 76 -6.69 14.88 -1.94
N PRO A 77 -5.95 15.26 -0.88
CA PRO A 77 -4.50 15.39 -0.99
C PRO A 77 -3.86 14.05 -1.39
N PRO A 78 -2.62 14.06 -1.93
CA PRO A 78 -1.91 12.83 -2.30
C PRO A 78 -1.86 11.79 -1.18
N TYR A 79 -1.79 12.25 0.06
CA TYR A 79 -2.01 11.45 1.25
C TYR A 79 -2.49 12.35 2.38
N MET A 80 -3.20 11.77 3.33
CA MET A 80 -3.56 12.40 4.59
C MET A 80 -2.48 12.10 5.62
N GLU A 81 -2.01 13.14 6.32
CA GLU A 81 -1.12 13.00 7.45
C GLU A 81 -1.92 12.92 8.75
N VAL A 82 -1.73 11.85 9.53
CA VAL A 82 -2.37 11.66 10.83
C VAL A 82 -1.29 11.60 11.91
N LYS A 83 -1.36 12.54 12.84
CA LYS A 83 -0.42 12.61 13.98
C LYS A 83 -0.97 11.84 15.18
N GLY A 84 -0.19 10.91 15.68
CA GLY A 84 -0.45 10.20 16.94
C GLY A 84 -0.13 11.04 18.17
N SER A 85 -0.50 10.52 19.33
CA SER A 85 -0.23 11.16 20.62
C SER A 85 1.27 11.27 20.92
N PRO A 86 1.69 12.28 21.71
CA PRO A 86 3.06 12.36 22.23
C PRO A 86 3.38 11.16 23.13
N LEU A 87 4.59 10.64 22.98
CA LEU A 87 5.21 9.58 23.75
C LEU A 87 6.57 10.06 24.25
N PHE A 88 7.13 9.40 25.27
CA PHE A 88 8.39 9.80 25.88
C PHE A 88 9.31 8.59 26.07
N THR A 89 10.58 8.74 25.72
CA THR A 89 11.61 7.75 26.05
C THR A 89 11.88 7.74 27.56
N ALA A 90 12.57 6.72 28.06
CA ALA A 90 13.01 6.67 29.46
C ALA A 90 13.90 7.87 29.86
N SER A 91 14.59 8.50 28.89
CA SER A 91 15.38 9.72 29.10
C SER A 91 14.56 11.01 29.08
N GLY A 92 13.24 10.94 28.89
CA GLY A 92 12.35 12.10 28.81
C GLY A 92 12.29 12.77 27.43
N THR A 93 12.86 12.17 26.39
CA THR A 93 12.80 12.72 25.04
C THR A 93 11.42 12.47 24.45
N GLN A 94 10.69 13.54 24.13
CA GLN A 94 9.40 13.44 23.47
C GLN A 94 9.55 12.93 22.04
N TYR A 95 8.62 12.10 21.58
CA TYR A 95 8.46 11.72 20.17
C TYR A 95 6.97 11.44 19.88
N PHE A 96 6.59 11.35 18.62
CA PHE A 96 5.25 10.90 18.22
C PHE A 96 5.31 10.17 16.87
N HIS A 97 4.30 9.35 16.59
CA HIS A 97 4.16 8.71 15.29
C HIS A 97 3.34 9.60 14.35
N VAL A 98 3.77 9.65 13.09
CA VAL A 98 3.00 10.25 12.01
C VAL A 98 2.71 9.17 10.98
N PHE A 99 1.48 9.13 10.52
CA PHE A 99 0.99 8.17 9.53
C PHE A 99 0.59 8.91 8.27
N ASN A 100 1.14 8.50 7.13
CA ASN A 100 0.69 8.97 5.83
C ASN A 100 -0.21 7.90 5.22
N ILE A 101 -1.45 8.29 4.92
CA ILE A 101 -2.53 7.40 4.51
C ILE A 101 -3.06 7.88 3.17
N THR A 102 -3.12 7.00 2.17
CA THR A 102 -3.79 7.27 0.90
C THR A 102 -4.73 6.13 0.54
N LEU A 103 -5.82 6.48 -0.14
CA LEU A 103 -6.71 5.52 -0.79
C LEU A 103 -6.41 5.42 -2.28
N CYS A 104 -5.55 6.30 -2.79
CA CYS A 104 -5.31 6.49 -4.20
C CYS A 104 -3.92 6.04 -4.62
N GLY A 105 -3.82 5.63 -5.88
CA GLY A 105 -2.58 5.25 -6.51
C GLY A 105 -2.77 5.04 -8.01
N GLN A 106 -1.69 4.76 -8.71
CA GLN A 106 -1.73 4.43 -10.13
C GLN A 106 -0.93 3.15 -10.36
N ASN A 107 -1.55 2.15 -11.00
CA ASN A 107 -0.91 0.86 -11.33
C ASN A 107 -0.25 0.20 -10.11
N GLY A 108 -0.96 0.20 -8.97
CA GLY A 108 -0.46 -0.36 -7.71
C GLY A 108 0.62 0.46 -7.01
N LYS A 109 1.02 1.62 -7.53
CA LYS A 109 1.91 2.56 -6.83
C LYS A 109 1.09 3.49 -5.95
N SER A 110 1.29 3.37 -4.64
CA SER A 110 0.73 4.29 -3.65
C SER A 110 1.36 5.67 -3.75
N THR A 111 0.59 6.69 -3.42
CA THR A 111 1.04 8.09 -3.30
C THR A 111 1.54 8.47 -1.91
N ALA A 112 1.29 7.67 -0.87
CA ALA A 112 1.77 7.96 0.48
C ALA A 112 3.24 7.56 0.65
N VAL A 113 4.01 8.50 1.22
CA VAL A 113 5.47 8.40 1.33
C VAL A 113 5.90 8.78 2.74
N CYS A 114 6.75 7.96 3.36
CA CYS A 114 7.40 8.26 4.64
C CYS A 114 8.90 8.29 4.44
N ARG A 115 9.55 9.41 4.80
CA ARG A 115 10.97 9.62 4.55
C ARG A 115 11.71 9.91 5.83
N ASN A 116 12.81 9.19 6.06
CA ASN A 116 13.74 9.49 7.14
C ASN A 116 14.55 10.75 6.78
N ASN A 117 14.80 11.60 7.78
CA ASN A 117 15.69 12.76 7.67
C ASN A 117 16.95 12.57 8.53
N VAL A 118 17.34 11.31 8.77
CA VAL A 118 18.52 10.93 9.52
C VAL A 118 19.44 10.10 8.64
N THR A 119 20.71 10.48 8.61
CA THR A 119 21.74 9.66 7.97
C THR A 119 22.15 8.58 8.95
N TYR A 120 21.71 7.35 8.72
CA TYR A 120 22.33 6.18 9.35
C TYR A 120 23.63 5.88 8.59
N HIS A 121 24.69 5.50 9.31
CA HIS A 121 25.84 4.82 8.70
C HIS A 121 25.43 3.39 8.31
N SER A 122 24.45 3.24 7.42
CA SER A 122 24.09 1.94 6.87
C SER A 122 25.15 1.55 5.83
N LEU A 123 25.75 0.37 6.02
CA LEU A 123 26.71 -0.26 5.11
C LEU A 123 26.06 -0.70 3.79
N ASP A 124 24.73 -0.57 3.68
CA ASP A 124 23.93 -0.94 2.51
C ASP A 124 23.30 0.31 1.86
N PRO A 125 23.74 0.70 0.65
CA PRO A 125 23.18 1.81 -0.12
C PRO A 125 21.70 1.61 -0.54
N GLN A 126 21.11 0.43 -0.31
CA GLN A 126 19.76 0.07 -0.74
C GLN A 126 18.70 0.16 0.36
N THR A 127 19.05 0.51 1.60
CA THR A 127 18.04 0.73 2.64
C THR A 127 17.23 1.97 2.27
N GLU A 128 16.03 1.78 1.73
CA GLU A 128 15.17 2.85 1.25
C GLU A 128 14.94 3.88 2.38
N GLU A 129 15.64 5.03 2.30
CA GLU A 129 15.37 6.19 3.16
C GLU A 129 13.91 6.69 3.03
N MET A 130 13.22 6.21 2.00
CA MET A 130 11.88 6.59 1.59
C MET A 130 11.00 5.35 1.38
N VAL A 131 10.00 5.19 2.23
CA VAL A 131 9.02 4.10 2.18
C VAL A 131 7.79 4.54 1.40
N ASN A 132 7.37 3.75 0.41
CA ASN A 132 6.13 3.94 -0.36
C ASN A 132 5.14 2.82 -0.05
N SER A 133 3.93 3.14 0.42
CA SER A 133 2.86 2.16 0.73
C SER A 133 1.52 2.89 0.89
N PHE A 134 0.36 2.23 0.92
CA PHE A 134 -0.92 2.92 1.15
C PHE A 134 -0.99 3.54 2.54
N VAL A 135 -0.34 2.89 3.52
CA VAL A 135 -0.19 3.38 4.87
C VAL A 135 1.26 3.19 5.32
N CYS A 136 1.96 4.28 5.55
CA CYS A 136 3.29 4.24 6.17
C CYS A 136 3.29 5.02 7.48
N ARG A 137 4.25 4.69 8.35
CA ARG A 137 4.47 5.36 9.63
C ARG A 137 5.90 5.83 9.74
N ALA A 138 6.11 7.05 10.23
CA ALA A 138 7.41 7.55 10.68
C ALA A 138 7.36 7.99 12.15
N THR A 139 8.51 8.02 12.81
CA THR A 139 8.69 8.55 14.16
C THR A 139 9.30 9.94 14.07
N ILE A 140 8.62 10.94 14.65
CA ILE A 140 9.11 12.32 14.72
C ILE A 140 9.57 12.63 16.14
N VAL A 141 10.84 13.03 16.27
CA VAL A 141 11.39 13.62 17.50
C VAL A 141 11.43 15.14 17.29
N PRO A 142 10.54 15.91 17.94
CA PRO A 142 10.53 17.36 17.80
C PRO A 142 11.85 17.96 18.29
N SER A 143 12.28 19.04 17.62
CA SER A 143 13.40 19.84 18.08
C SER A 143 13.10 20.45 19.45
N GLN A 144 14.03 20.31 20.40
CA GLN A 144 13.92 20.96 21.69
C GLN A 144 14.58 22.34 21.61
N ASN A 145 13.75 23.37 21.81
CA ASN A 145 14.05 24.80 21.75
C ASN A 145 14.05 25.35 20.32
N GLY A 146 13.34 26.46 20.10
CA GLY A 146 13.07 27.10 18.80
C GLY A 146 14.28 27.68 18.05
N ASP A 147 15.38 26.94 18.02
CA ASP A 147 16.69 27.25 17.43
C ASP A 147 16.74 26.91 15.92
N GLY A 148 15.59 26.86 15.25
CA GLY A 148 15.49 26.58 13.81
C GLY A 148 15.95 25.17 13.38
N ARG A 149 16.27 24.27 14.31
CA ARG A 149 16.59 22.87 13.99
C ARG A 149 15.34 22.11 13.55
N GLU A 150 15.43 21.44 12.40
CA GLU A 150 14.35 20.59 11.89
C GLU A 150 14.04 19.44 12.85
N SER A 151 12.78 18.99 12.84
CA SER A 151 12.40 17.80 13.61
C SER A 151 13.06 16.56 13.01
N LEU A 152 13.50 15.66 13.87
CA LEU A 152 14.11 14.40 13.44
C LEU A 152 13.02 13.47 12.94
N VAL A 153 13.15 12.95 11.73
CA VAL A 153 12.27 11.89 11.21
C VAL A 153 13.07 10.61 11.05
N THR A 154 12.63 9.54 11.70
CA THR A 154 13.30 8.25 11.68
C THR A 154 12.31 7.09 11.68
N GLN A 155 12.79 5.86 11.52
CA GLN A 155 12.01 4.62 11.62
C GLN A 155 10.78 4.59 10.68
N SER A 156 10.92 5.16 9.48
CA SER A 156 9.92 5.02 8.41
C SER A 156 9.71 3.54 8.10
N VAL A 157 8.46 3.10 8.09
CA VAL A 157 8.07 1.71 7.86
C VAL A 157 6.71 1.64 7.18
N SER A 158 6.52 0.63 6.32
CA SER A 158 5.21 0.34 5.74
C SER A 158 4.38 -0.43 6.76
N ILE A 159 3.11 -0.04 6.92
CA ILE A 159 2.13 -0.75 7.75
C ILE A 159 0.88 -1.14 6.97
N GLY A 160 0.80 -0.80 5.68
CA GLY A 160 -0.34 -1.10 4.81
C GLY A 160 0.04 -1.03 3.35
N ASP A 161 0.47 -2.15 2.77
CA ASP A 161 0.94 -2.22 1.38
C ASP A 161 -0.17 -2.49 0.36
N THR A 162 -1.29 -3.06 0.80
CA THR A 162 -2.36 -3.53 -0.09
C THR A 162 -3.71 -2.99 0.36
N LEU A 163 -4.40 -2.34 -0.57
CA LEU A 163 -5.79 -1.94 -0.40
C LEU A 163 -6.70 -3.12 -0.78
N VAL A 164 -7.53 -3.58 0.15
CA VAL A 164 -8.36 -4.78 -0.04
C VAL A 164 -9.73 -4.45 -0.63
N GLY A 165 -10.27 -3.27 -0.34
CA GLY A 165 -11.54 -2.79 -0.90
C GLY A 165 -11.93 -1.42 -0.37
N ILE A 166 -12.77 -0.73 -1.12
CA ILE A 166 -13.47 0.50 -0.72
C ILE A 166 -14.97 0.19 -0.81
N THR A 167 -15.67 0.27 0.32
CA THR A 167 -17.08 -0.08 0.40
C THR A 167 -17.80 0.74 1.47
N THR A 168 -19.10 0.95 1.27
CA THR A 168 -20.03 1.56 2.24
C THR A 168 -20.56 0.55 3.26
N LYS A 169 -20.29 -0.76 3.08
CA LYS A 169 -20.70 -1.80 4.01
C LYS A 169 -19.75 -1.82 5.21
N HIS A 170 -20.28 -2.05 6.41
CA HIS A 170 -19.48 -2.21 7.64
C HIS A 170 -18.70 -3.54 7.71
N LYS A 171 -18.86 -4.42 6.72
CA LYS A 171 -18.22 -5.73 6.66
C LYS A 171 -17.69 -6.04 5.26
N LEU A 172 -16.45 -6.53 5.19
CA LEU A 172 -15.78 -7.00 3.98
C LEU A 172 -15.02 -8.30 4.27
N GLY A 173 -15.61 -9.44 3.89
CA GLY A 173 -15.05 -10.75 4.24
C GLY A 173 -15.04 -10.94 5.76
N ASP A 174 -13.86 -11.20 6.31
CA ASP A 174 -13.64 -11.36 7.76
C ASP A 174 -13.29 -10.04 8.47
N ILE A 175 -13.28 -8.92 7.74
CA ILE A 175 -13.01 -7.58 8.27
C ILE A 175 -14.34 -6.92 8.58
N GLU A 176 -14.50 -6.42 9.80
CA GLU A 176 -15.71 -5.76 10.27
C GLU A 176 -15.32 -4.50 11.05
N VAL A 177 -16.07 -3.42 10.84
CA VAL A 177 -15.90 -2.17 11.59
C VAL A 177 -16.36 -2.43 13.03
N VAL A 178 -15.57 -2.01 14.01
CA VAL A 178 -15.94 -2.13 15.44
C VAL A 178 -17.24 -1.37 15.67
N ASP A 179 -18.20 -1.99 16.37
CA ASP A 179 -19.57 -1.49 16.57
C ASP A 179 -19.64 -0.03 17.05
N GLU A 180 -18.65 0.41 17.82
CA GLU A 180 -18.51 1.78 18.32
C GLU A 180 -18.44 2.85 17.21
N PHE A 181 -18.05 2.48 15.99
CA PHE A 181 -17.93 3.37 14.84
C PHE A 181 -19.04 3.19 13.79
N VAL A 182 -20.08 2.40 14.08
CA VAL A 182 -21.19 2.08 13.15
C VAL A 182 -22.43 2.97 13.39
N GLN A 183 -22.33 3.99 14.25
CA GLN A 183 -23.43 4.90 14.62
C GLN A 183 -23.97 5.78 13.50
#